data_AF-A0AA87M3B8-F1
#
_entry.id   AF-A0AA87M3B8-F1
#
_cell.length_a   1.000
_cell.length_b   1.000
_cell.length_c   1.000
_cell.angle_alpha   90.00
_cell.angle_beta   90.00
_cell.angle_gamma   90.00
#
_symmetry.space_group_name_H-M   'P 1'
#
loop_
_entity.id
_entity.type
_entity.pdbx_description
1 polymer ?
#
loop_
_entity_poly.entity_id
_entity_poly.type
_entity_poly.pdbx_seq_one_letter_code
_entity_poly.pdbx_strand_id
1 'polypeptide(L)'
;MPKSTQEKLPKFAWPEVELGNWAGEFAQRPSGSIGQHIQPGPPEMSVEFTYLIVGAAVISPSSKMRWPAVVSFWVRTPFTPERIEAGFMFKSENMPSFNLGLEVTRQQFTEVAWLFREKLLNNFHFILGPGRGNHWPITSWGASFEL
;
A
#
# COMPACT_ATOMS: atom_id res chain seq x y z
N MET A 1 36.19 -18.57 32.49
CA MET A 1 35.46 -18.22 31.24
C MET A 1 34.44 -17.13 31.57
N PRO A 2 34.43 -15.97 30.88
CA PRO A 2 33.42 -14.95 31.13
C PRO A 2 32.07 -15.43 30.58
N LYS A 3 31.01 -15.33 31.37
CA LYS A 3 29.64 -15.57 30.94
C LYS A 3 29.27 -14.47 29.94
N SER A 4 29.08 -14.84 28.67
CA SER A 4 28.46 -13.96 27.68
C SER A 4 27.04 -13.64 28.17
N THR A 5 26.82 -12.38 28.51
CA THR A 5 25.48 -11.83 28.70
C THR A 5 24.83 -11.86 27.33
N GLN A 6 23.95 -12.84 27.08
CA GLN A 6 23.12 -12.82 25.88
C GLN A 6 22.30 -11.53 25.91
N GLU A 7 22.69 -10.55 25.10
CA GLU A 7 21.85 -9.41 24.77
C GLU A 7 20.55 -9.98 24.19
N LYS A 8 19.46 -9.86 24.95
CA LYS A 8 18.13 -10.14 24.44
C LYS A 8 17.92 -9.18 23.28
N LEU A 9 17.85 -9.72 22.07
CA LEU A 9 17.40 -8.99 20.89
C LEU A 9 16.15 -8.18 21.28
N PRO A 10 16.09 -6.88 20.93
CA PRO A 10 14.93 -6.07 21.26
C PRO A 10 13.68 -6.77 20.72
N LYS A 11 12.66 -6.94 21.57
CA LYS A 11 11.35 -7.43 21.13
C LYS A 11 10.89 -6.49 20.02
N PHE A 12 10.75 -7.01 18.80
CA PHE A 12 10.25 -6.23 17.67
C PHE A 12 8.94 -5.55 18.07
N ALA A 13 8.92 -4.22 18.05
CA ALA A 13 7.72 -3.46 18.27
C ALA A 13 6.82 -3.62 17.05
N TRP A 14 5.58 -4.01 17.28
CA TRP A 14 4.57 -4.03 16.24
C TRP A 14 4.08 -2.61 15.98
N PRO A 15 3.84 -2.22 14.72
CA PRO A 15 3.31 -0.91 14.42
C PRO A 15 1.96 -0.70 15.10
N GLU A 16 1.80 0.42 15.80
CA GLU A 16 0.50 0.91 16.22
C GLU A 16 -0.15 1.69 15.07
N VAL A 17 -1.48 1.63 14.98
CA VAL A 17 -2.22 2.37 13.96
C VAL A 17 -2.82 3.61 14.58
N GLU A 18 -2.40 4.75 14.03
CA GLU A 18 -2.92 6.07 14.35
C GLU A 18 -3.88 6.53 13.25
N LEU A 19 -5.01 7.12 13.63
CA LEU A 19 -5.95 7.70 12.67
C LEU A 19 -5.45 9.05 12.15
N GLY A 20 -5.91 9.44 10.96
CA GLY A 20 -5.61 10.75 10.37
C GLY A 20 -4.57 10.69 9.25
N ASN A 21 -3.78 11.76 9.12
CA ASN A 21 -2.94 12.02 7.95
C ASN A 21 -1.55 11.38 8.09
N TRP A 22 -1.30 10.37 7.26
CA TRP A 22 -0.01 9.72 7.13
C TRP A 22 0.76 10.30 5.95
N ALA A 23 2.08 10.35 6.09
CA ALA A 23 2.99 10.60 4.98
C ALA A 23 3.65 9.28 4.56
N GLY A 24 4.11 9.23 3.32
CA GLY A 24 4.79 8.07 2.79
C GLY A 24 5.85 8.42 1.76
N GLU A 25 6.89 7.59 1.72
CA GLU A 25 8.01 7.70 0.80
C GLU A 25 8.14 6.36 0.06
N PHE A 26 8.03 6.38 -1.27
CA PHE A 26 8.19 5.19 -2.10
C PHE A 26 9.67 4.76 -2.18
N ALA A 27 9.89 3.46 -2.26
CA ALA A 27 11.17 2.90 -2.67
C ALA A 27 11.34 3.04 -4.20
N GLN A 28 12.60 3.03 -4.67
CA GLN A 28 12.92 3.47 -6.03
C GLN A 28 12.35 2.61 -7.18
N ARG A 29 12.05 1.33 -6.96
CA ARG A 29 11.62 0.44 -8.06
C ARG A 29 10.35 -0.29 -7.70
N PRO A 30 9.22 0.01 -8.38
CA PRO A 30 8.06 -0.83 -8.29
C PRO A 30 8.25 -2.12 -9.10
N SER A 31 7.51 -3.16 -8.74
CA SER A 31 7.25 -4.35 -9.55
C SER A 31 5.76 -4.43 -9.85
N GLY A 32 5.34 -5.13 -10.89
CA GLY A 32 3.91 -5.18 -11.23
C GLY A 32 3.59 -6.32 -12.18
N SER A 33 2.29 -6.55 -12.38
CA SER A 33 1.81 -7.51 -13.37
C SER A 33 0.53 -7.00 -14.02
N ILE A 34 0.42 -7.29 -15.31
CA ILE A 34 -0.73 -6.96 -16.15
C ILE A 34 -1.15 -8.23 -16.89
N GLY A 35 -2.45 -8.44 -17.01
CA GLY A 35 -2.97 -9.58 -17.74
C GLY A 35 -4.48 -9.57 -17.84
N GLN A 36 -4.98 -10.65 -18.42
CA GLN A 36 -6.40 -10.89 -18.66
C GLN A 36 -6.71 -12.32 -18.28
N HIS A 37 -7.88 -12.52 -17.69
CA HIS A 37 -8.41 -13.83 -17.36
C HIS A 37 -9.81 -13.96 -17.96
N ILE A 38 -10.06 -15.06 -18.69
CA ILE A 38 -11.40 -15.38 -19.19
C ILE A 38 -12.10 -16.19 -18.11
N GLN A 39 -13.14 -15.63 -17.50
CA GLN A 39 -13.99 -16.39 -16.59
C GLN A 39 -15.00 -17.22 -17.37
N PRO A 40 -15.05 -18.54 -17.12
CA PRO A 40 -16.09 -19.39 -17.69
C PRO A 40 -17.43 -19.11 -17.02
N GLY A 41 -18.51 -18.99 -17.80
CA GLY A 41 -19.87 -18.81 -17.30
C GLY A 41 -20.82 -18.35 -18.41
N PRO A 42 -22.15 -18.36 -18.20
CA PRO A 42 -23.08 -17.68 -19.09
C PRO A 42 -23.49 -16.30 -18.49
N PRO A 43 -23.04 -15.15 -19.06
CA PRO A 43 -22.14 -15.00 -20.21
C PRO A 43 -20.67 -15.17 -19.83
N GLU A 44 -19.83 -15.54 -20.80
CA GLU A 44 -18.38 -15.54 -20.63
C GLU A 44 -17.91 -14.09 -20.45
N MET A 45 -17.02 -13.87 -19.51
CA MET A 45 -16.54 -12.52 -19.20
C MET A 45 -15.03 -12.48 -19.21
N SER A 46 -14.49 -11.53 -19.96
CA SER A 46 -13.08 -11.14 -19.86
C SER A 46 -12.89 -10.23 -18.66
N VAL A 47 -11.98 -10.61 -17.76
CA VAL A 47 -11.59 -9.83 -16.59
C VAL A 47 -10.14 -9.42 -16.72
N GLU A 48 -9.91 -8.13 -16.87
CA GLU A 48 -8.56 -7.58 -16.80
C GLU A 48 -8.12 -7.45 -15.35
N PHE A 49 -6.86 -7.75 -15.09
CA PHE A 49 -6.22 -7.45 -13.83
C PHE A 49 -4.93 -6.68 -14.09
N THR A 50 -4.72 -5.63 -13.31
CA THR A 50 -3.54 -4.78 -13.42
C THR A 50 -3.19 -4.27 -12.04
N TYR A 51 -1.96 -4.52 -11.62
CA TYR A 51 -1.46 -4.04 -10.35
C TYR A 51 0.02 -3.66 -10.41
N LEU A 52 0.38 -2.74 -9.52
CA LEU A 52 1.75 -2.31 -9.26
C LEU A 52 1.99 -2.43 -7.76
N ILE A 53 3.14 -2.96 -7.36
CA ILE A 53 3.58 -3.12 -6.00
C ILE A 53 4.89 -2.36 -5.83
N VAL A 54 4.99 -1.57 -4.78
CA VAL A 54 6.19 -0.79 -4.47
C VAL A 54 6.46 -0.86 -2.98
N GLY A 55 7.73 -1.06 -2.62
CA GLY A 55 8.15 -0.87 -1.23
C GLY A 55 7.99 0.59 -0.84
N ALA A 56 7.72 0.87 0.42
CA ALA A 56 7.62 2.23 0.93
C ALA A 56 8.04 2.29 2.40
N ALA A 57 8.17 3.50 2.91
CA ALA A 57 8.08 3.76 4.32
C ALA A 57 6.93 4.72 4.59
N VAL A 58 6.13 4.43 5.61
CA VAL A 58 5.02 5.30 6.03
C VAL A 58 5.33 5.91 7.40
N ILE A 59 4.94 7.16 7.58
CA ILE A 59 5.26 7.95 8.76
C ILE A 59 3.96 8.26 9.48
N SER A 60 3.88 7.87 10.74
CA SER A 60 2.68 8.03 11.56
C SER A 60 2.34 9.51 11.83
N PRO A 61 1.05 9.86 11.89
CA PRO A 61 0.58 11.24 12.08
C PRO A 61 1.12 11.91 13.35
N SER A 62 1.05 11.23 14.49
CA SER A 62 1.34 11.78 15.82
C SER A 62 2.72 11.37 16.30
N SER A 63 3.05 10.08 16.30
CA SER A 63 4.35 9.63 16.81
C SER A 63 5.52 9.91 15.87
N LYS A 64 5.25 10.25 14.59
CA LYS A 64 6.25 10.46 13.53
C LYS A 64 7.18 9.25 13.31
N MET A 65 6.75 8.08 13.79
CA MET A 65 7.47 6.83 13.67
C MET A 65 7.37 6.33 12.24
N ARG A 66 8.51 5.89 11.71
CA ARG A 66 8.65 5.41 10.34
C ARG A 66 8.54 3.89 10.31
N TRP A 67 7.59 3.38 9.54
CA TRP A 67 7.32 1.96 9.40
C TRP A 67 7.57 1.49 7.97
N PRO A 68 8.20 0.31 7.79
CA PRO A 68 8.24 -0.32 6.48
C PRO A 68 6.82 -0.58 5.98
N ALA A 69 6.63 -0.40 4.68
CA ALA A 69 5.36 -0.66 4.04
C ALA A 69 5.52 -1.26 2.65
N VAL A 70 4.46 -1.94 2.20
CA VAL A 70 4.26 -2.31 0.80
C VAL A 70 3.02 -1.57 0.34
N VAL A 71 3.12 -0.84 -0.76
CA VAL A 71 1.99 -0.15 -1.38
C VAL A 71 1.64 -0.88 -2.66
N SER A 72 0.39 -1.30 -2.78
CA SER A 72 -0.17 -1.89 -3.99
C SER A 72 -1.14 -0.91 -4.63
N PHE A 73 -0.96 -0.61 -5.90
CA PHE A 73 -1.94 0.08 -6.73
C PHE A 73 -2.69 -0.97 -7.52
N TRP A 74 -4.02 -0.96 -7.48
CA TRP A 74 -4.83 -1.84 -8.32
C TRP A 74 -5.95 -1.07 -9.00
N VAL A 75 -6.31 -1.55 -10.18
CA VAL A 75 -7.47 -1.06 -10.93
C VAL A 75 -8.68 -1.90 -10.57
N ARG A 76 -9.84 -1.25 -10.33
CA ARG A 76 -11.09 -1.99 -10.11
C ARG A 76 -11.39 -2.90 -11.30
N THR A 77 -11.84 -4.10 -10.98
CA THR A 77 -12.43 -5.02 -11.94
C THR A 77 -13.95 -5.02 -11.76
N PRO A 78 -14.73 -5.56 -12.72
CA PRO A 78 -16.17 -5.75 -12.54
C PRO A 78 -16.55 -6.58 -11.30
N PHE A 79 -15.60 -7.32 -10.72
CA PHE A 79 -15.78 -8.14 -9.52
C PHE A 79 -15.28 -7.45 -8.24
N THR A 80 -14.66 -6.28 -8.33
CA THR A 80 -14.26 -5.53 -7.13
C THR A 80 -15.52 -5.08 -6.40
N PRO A 81 -15.73 -5.49 -5.13
CA PRO A 81 -16.92 -5.09 -4.39
C PRO A 81 -17.07 -3.56 -4.34
N GLU A 82 -18.31 -3.07 -4.44
CA GLU A 82 -18.60 -1.66 -4.20
C GLU A 82 -18.26 -1.33 -2.75
N ARG A 83 -17.26 -0.47 -2.57
CA ARG A 83 -16.80 0.05 -1.28
C ARG A 83 -16.51 1.53 -1.46
N ILE A 84 -16.92 2.33 -0.48
CA ILE A 84 -16.65 3.78 -0.45
C ILE A 84 -15.33 3.99 0.30
N GLU A 85 -14.23 3.51 -0.30
CA GLU A 85 -12.88 3.63 0.23
C GLU A 85 -11.94 3.94 -0.95
N ALA A 86 -10.99 4.86 -0.77
CA ALA A 86 -9.94 5.13 -1.76
C ALA A 86 -8.83 4.06 -1.71
N GLY A 87 -8.89 3.17 -0.71
CA GLY A 87 -7.94 2.10 -0.47
C GLY A 87 -8.09 1.54 0.93
N PHE A 88 -7.13 0.74 1.37
CA PHE A 88 -7.07 0.25 2.73
C PHE A 88 -5.64 0.03 3.21
N MET A 89 -5.48 -0.06 4.53
CA MET A 89 -4.25 -0.44 5.19
C MET A 89 -4.51 -1.61 6.13
N PHE A 90 -3.54 -2.52 6.24
CA PHE A 90 -3.53 -3.61 7.22
C PHE A 90 -2.11 -3.89 7.70
N LYS A 91 -1.97 -4.46 8.90
CA LYS A 91 -0.67 -4.92 9.40
C LYS A 91 -0.32 -6.25 8.74
N SER A 92 0.93 -6.42 8.33
CA SER A 92 1.43 -7.73 7.92
C SER A 92 1.39 -8.69 9.12
N GLU A 93 1.14 -9.98 8.88
CA GLU A 93 1.08 -10.99 9.96
C GLU A 93 2.48 -11.49 10.35
N ASN A 94 3.42 -11.46 9.42
CA ASN A 94 4.72 -12.14 9.55
C ASN A 94 5.89 -11.19 9.78
N MET A 95 5.68 -9.88 9.67
CA MET A 95 6.70 -8.87 9.91
C MET A 95 6.08 -7.55 10.37
N PRO A 96 6.81 -6.72 11.15
CA PRO A 96 6.34 -5.41 11.59
C PRO A 96 6.38 -4.39 10.44
N SER A 97 5.43 -4.53 9.52
CA SER A 97 5.21 -3.65 8.38
C SER A 97 3.73 -3.45 8.12
N PHE A 98 3.42 -2.42 7.33
CA PHE A 98 2.10 -2.20 6.78
C PHE A 98 1.99 -2.68 5.34
N ASN A 99 0.79 -3.09 4.98
CA ASN A 99 0.40 -3.23 3.59
C ASN A 99 -0.67 -2.17 3.32
N LEU A 100 -0.45 -1.39 2.29
CA LEU A 100 -1.37 -0.41 1.77
C LEU A 100 -1.83 -0.87 0.41
N GLY A 101 -3.07 -0.58 0.16
CA GLY A 101 -3.69 -0.93 -1.07
C GLY A 101 -4.53 0.23 -1.54
N LEU A 102 -4.08 0.85 -2.63
CA LEU A 102 -4.61 2.08 -3.19
C LEU A 102 -5.35 1.73 -4.46
N GLU A 103 -6.60 2.16 -4.50
CA GLU A 103 -7.40 2.00 -5.69
C GLU A 103 -7.11 3.15 -6.65
N VAL A 104 -6.92 2.79 -7.93
CA VAL A 104 -6.67 3.74 -9.00
C VAL A 104 -7.56 3.46 -10.20
N THR A 105 -7.87 4.50 -10.97
CA THR A 105 -8.44 4.29 -12.30
C THR A 105 -7.38 3.74 -13.25
N ARG A 106 -7.79 3.18 -14.39
CA ARG A 106 -6.87 2.73 -15.44
C ARG A 106 -5.98 3.86 -15.98
N GLN A 107 -6.54 5.06 -16.09
CA GLN A 107 -5.78 6.23 -16.52
C GLN A 107 -4.71 6.58 -15.48
N GLN A 108 -5.12 6.71 -14.20
CA GLN A 108 -4.19 6.98 -13.11
C GLN A 108 -3.11 5.91 -12.99
N PHE A 109 -3.42 4.63 -13.24
CA PHE A 109 -2.43 3.56 -13.26
C PHE A 109 -1.31 3.82 -14.27
N THR A 110 -1.69 4.18 -15.51
CA THR A 110 -0.73 4.47 -16.58
C THR A 110 0.16 5.66 -16.20
N GLU A 111 -0.43 6.72 -15.65
CA GLU A 111 0.28 7.90 -15.16
C GLU A 111 1.25 7.56 -14.03
N VAL A 112 0.80 6.80 -13.03
CA VAL A 112 1.63 6.34 -11.89
C VAL A 112 2.81 5.50 -12.38
N ALA A 113 2.58 4.54 -13.28
CA ALA A 113 3.64 3.71 -13.83
C ALA A 113 4.69 4.53 -14.60
N TRP A 114 4.24 5.52 -15.37
CA TRP A 114 5.13 6.45 -16.06
C TRP A 114 5.92 7.32 -15.08
N LEU A 115 5.29 7.92 -14.08
CA LEU A 115 5.96 8.76 -13.08
C LEU A 115 7.00 7.98 -12.27
N PHE A 116 6.75 6.70 -11.97
CA PHE A 116 7.77 5.83 -11.37
C PHE A 116 8.95 5.55 -12.30
N ARG A 117 8.68 5.30 -13.59
CA ARG A 117 9.75 5.10 -14.59
C ARG A 117 10.66 6.32 -14.70
N GLU A 118 10.07 7.51 -14.69
CA GLU A 118 10.80 8.79 -14.73
C GLU A 118 11.37 9.21 -13.36
N LYS A 119 11.14 8.41 -12.30
CA LYS A 119 11.59 8.68 -10.92
C LYS A 119 11.07 10.00 -10.33
N LEU A 120 9.90 10.43 -10.81
CA LEU A 120 9.25 11.67 -10.39
C LEU A 120 8.28 11.46 -9.22
N LEU A 121 7.82 10.23 -9.01
CA LEU A 121 6.91 9.88 -7.91
C LEU A 121 7.67 9.33 -6.71
N ASN A 122 7.97 10.20 -5.75
CA ASN A 122 8.77 9.84 -4.57
C ASN A 122 7.97 9.80 -3.28
N ASN A 123 7.00 10.70 -3.13
CA ASN A 123 6.27 10.89 -1.88
C ASN A 123 4.76 10.80 -2.12
N PHE A 124 4.06 10.33 -1.10
CA PHE A 124 2.61 10.28 -1.05
C PHE A 124 2.10 10.59 0.34
N HIS A 125 0.79 10.82 0.45
CA HIS A 125 0.09 10.99 1.70
C HIS A 125 -1.26 10.29 1.61
N PHE A 126 -1.80 9.90 2.76
CA PHE A 126 -3.09 9.25 2.84
C PHE A 126 -3.77 9.51 4.18
N ILE A 127 -5.08 9.37 4.22
CA ILE A 127 -5.91 9.57 5.41
C ILE A 127 -6.52 8.24 5.81
N LEU A 128 -6.25 7.80 7.04
CA LEU A 128 -6.89 6.63 7.62
C LEU A 128 -8.15 6.99 8.40
N GLY A 129 -9.23 6.30 8.04
CA GLY A 129 -10.47 6.27 8.81
C GLY A 129 -10.47 5.19 9.90
N PRO A 130 -11.51 5.17 10.75
CA PRO A 130 -11.67 4.16 11.78
C PRO A 130 -11.78 2.76 11.16
N GLY A 131 -10.90 1.86 11.59
CA GLY A 131 -10.83 0.49 11.09
C GLY A 131 -11.65 -0.51 11.90
N ARG A 132 -11.79 -1.72 11.36
CA ARG A 132 -12.38 -2.88 12.04
C ARG A 132 -11.44 -4.07 11.92
N GLY A 133 -11.00 -4.61 13.06
CA GLY A 133 -10.01 -5.70 13.08
C GLY A 133 -8.67 -5.23 12.52
N ASN A 134 -8.10 -5.97 11.58
CA ASN A 134 -6.84 -5.63 10.90
C ASN A 134 -7.07 -4.88 9.57
N HIS A 135 -8.18 -4.15 9.42
CA HIS A 135 -8.50 -3.40 8.21
C HIS A 135 -8.82 -1.94 8.55
N TRP A 136 -8.06 -1.00 8.02
CA TRP A 136 -8.30 0.44 8.14
C TRP A 136 -8.59 1.04 6.77
N PRO A 137 -9.76 1.66 6.56
CA PRO A 137 -10.09 2.28 5.29
C PRO A 137 -9.21 3.51 5.06
N ILE A 138 -8.69 3.64 3.84
CA ILE A 138 -8.08 4.88 3.36
C ILE A 138 -9.20 5.71 2.74
N THR A 139 -9.49 6.87 3.32
CA THR A 139 -10.59 7.74 2.84
C THR A 139 -10.14 8.67 1.73
N SER A 140 -8.84 8.95 1.65
CA SER A 140 -8.20 9.76 0.62
C SER A 140 -6.71 9.43 0.56
N TRP A 141 -6.12 9.50 -0.63
CA TRP A 141 -4.69 9.47 -0.84
C TRP A 141 -4.30 10.41 -1.98
N GLY A 142 -3.05 10.84 -1.97
CA GLY A 142 -2.48 11.68 -3.02
C GLY A 142 -0.98 11.54 -3.09
N ALA A 143 -0.41 11.88 -4.24
CA ALA A 143 1.02 11.92 -4.45
C ALA A 143 1.38 13.16 -5.27
N SER A 144 2.60 13.65 -5.07
CA SER A 144 3.09 14.86 -5.74
C SER A 144 4.33 14.52 -6.54
N PHE A 145 4.49 15.18 -7.68
CA PHE A 145 5.62 15.07 -8.59
C PHE A 145 5.97 16.47 -9.12
N GLU A 146 7.22 16.64 -9.53
CA GLU A 146 7.74 17.87 -10.14
C GLU A 146 8.20 17.55 -11.57
N LEU A 147 7.98 18.46 -12.52
CA LEU A 147 8.30 18.32 -13.95
C LEU A 147 9.26 19.41 -14.42
#